data_AF-A0A8D0GKD4-F1
#
_entry.id   AF-A0A8D0GKD4-F1
#
_cell.length_a   1.000
_cell.length_b   1.000
_cell.length_c   1.000
_cell.angle_alpha   90.00
_cell.angle_beta   90.00
_cell.angle_gamma   90.00
#
_symmetry.space_group_name_H-M   'P 1'
#
loop_
_entity.id
_entity.type
_entity.pdbx_description
1 polymer ?
#
loop_
_entity_poly.entity_id
_entity_poly.type
_entity_poly.pdbx_seq_one_letter_code
_entity_poly.pdbx_strand_id
1 'polypeptide(L)'
;RHSLRLVTLPAFLPSDSSKKRLIEDTEDWQPRTGTTQSRSFRILAHLTGTEFMQDPDDDNVRKAREKFVTELQSPRYTRLRDWHHQRSATSLNVKS
;
A
#
# COMPACT_ATOMS: atom_id res chain seq x y z
N ARG A 1 22.18 53.54 5.15
CA ARG A 1 22.69 52.38 5.92
C ARG A 1 21.48 51.73 6.58
N HIS A 2 21.11 50.53 6.13
CA HIS A 2 19.86 49.87 6.50
C HIS A 2 20.05 48.95 7.72
N SER A 3 18.91 48.62 8.36
CA SER A 3 18.66 47.57 9.36
C SER A 3 19.16 47.85 10.79
N LEU A 4 18.43 47.56 11.88
CA LEU A 4 17.58 46.41 12.15
C LEU A 4 16.35 46.81 13.00
N ARG A 5 15.14 46.69 12.44
CA ARG A 5 13.93 46.53 13.26
C ARG A 5 13.78 45.03 13.46
N LEU A 6 14.02 44.54 14.68
CA LEU A 6 13.58 43.20 15.09
C LEU A 6 12.06 43.21 15.10
N VAL A 7 11.47 42.82 13.98
CA VAL A 7 10.05 42.48 13.91
C VAL A 7 9.93 41.12 14.58
N THR A 8 9.56 41.13 15.86
CA THR A 8 9.08 39.95 16.57
C THR A 8 7.81 39.48 15.86
N LEU A 9 7.96 38.59 14.88
CA LEU A 9 6.85 37.84 14.30
C LEU A 9 6.45 36.74 15.29
N PRO A 10 5.13 36.47 15.45
CA PRO A 10 4.66 35.48 16.40
C PRO A 10 5.17 34.11 15.99
N ALA A 11 5.56 33.34 17.01
CA ALA A 11 5.95 31.96 16.89
C ALA A 11 5.03 31.23 15.90
N PHE A 12 5.62 30.54 14.94
CA PHE A 12 4.97 29.55 14.10
C PHE A 12 4.41 28.45 15.02
N LEU A 13 3.25 28.71 15.63
CA LEU A 13 2.42 27.65 16.17
C LEU A 13 2.00 26.80 14.97
N PRO A 14 2.34 25.49 14.93
CA PRO A 14 1.89 24.64 13.86
C PRO A 14 0.36 24.67 13.88
N SER A 15 -0.21 25.24 12.82
CA SER A 15 -1.65 25.29 12.57
C SER A 15 -2.28 23.93 12.87
N ASP A 16 -3.48 23.93 13.44
CA ASP A 16 -4.28 22.72 13.67
C ASP A 16 -4.43 21.89 12.37
N SER A 17 -4.35 22.54 11.20
CA SER A 17 -4.28 21.90 9.88
C SER A 17 -2.99 21.08 9.68
N SER A 18 -1.84 21.59 10.12
CA SER A 18 -0.57 20.85 10.05
C SER A 18 -0.57 19.65 10.99
N LYS A 19 -1.24 19.73 12.15
CA LYS A 19 -1.46 18.56 13.04
C LYS A 19 -2.42 17.54 12.43
N LYS A 20 -3.53 17.99 11.80
CA LYS A 20 -4.46 17.10 11.08
C LYS A 20 -3.79 16.36 9.92
N ARG A 21 -2.95 17.06 9.13
CA ARG A 21 -2.14 16.44 8.08
C ARG A 21 -1.17 15.39 8.61
N LEU A 22 -0.55 15.65 9.77
CA LEU A 22 0.35 14.71 10.44
C LEU A 22 -0.37 13.43 10.93
N ILE A 23 -1.62 13.55 11.38
CA ILE A 23 -2.46 12.41 11.80
C ILE A 23 -2.96 11.62 10.57
N GLU A 24 -3.32 12.31 9.48
CA GLU A 24 -3.69 11.68 8.21
C GLU A 24 -2.53 10.88 7.57
N ASP A 25 -1.29 11.31 7.81
CA ASP A 25 -0.07 10.61 7.37
C ASP A 25 0.24 9.34 8.19
N THR A 26 -0.41 9.15 9.35
CA THR A 26 -0.19 7.98 10.22
C THR A 26 -1.32 6.93 10.15
N GLU A 27 -2.55 7.29 9.77
CA GLU A 27 -3.71 6.38 9.83
C GLU A 27 -3.93 5.52 8.58
N ASP A 28 -3.25 5.79 7.46
CA ASP A 28 -3.71 5.38 6.13
C ASP A 28 -2.67 4.63 5.28
N TRP A 29 -1.77 3.87 5.92
CA TRP A 29 -0.84 2.98 5.20
C TRP A 29 -1.55 1.78 4.54
N GLN A 30 -2.79 1.51 4.92
CA GLN A 30 -3.59 0.45 4.31
C GLN A 30 -4.12 0.89 2.94
N PRO A 31 -4.12 -0.02 1.95
CA PRO A 31 -4.78 0.25 0.68
C PRO A 31 -6.27 0.54 0.95
N ARG A 32 -6.73 1.77 0.72
CA ARG A 32 -8.16 2.07 0.74
C ARG A 32 -8.84 1.28 -0.37
N THR A 33 -9.94 0.62 -0.02
CA THR A 33 -10.70 -0.28 -0.89
C THR A 33 -11.02 0.42 -2.21
N GLY A 34 -10.44 -0.06 -3.32
CA GLY A 34 -10.70 0.47 -4.67
C GLY A 34 -9.55 1.24 -5.33
N THR A 35 -8.41 1.45 -4.66
CA THR A 35 -7.19 1.97 -5.31
C THR A 35 -6.01 1.03 -5.08
N THR A 36 -5.34 0.65 -6.16
CA THR A 36 -4.10 -0.14 -6.20
C THR A 36 -2.88 0.70 -5.80
N GLN A 37 -3.02 2.03 -5.76
CA GLN A 37 -1.92 2.98 -5.63
C GLN A 37 -1.86 3.59 -4.22
N SER A 38 -0.69 3.48 -3.61
CA SER A 38 -0.46 4.04 -2.27
C SER A 38 -0.69 5.55 -2.23
N ARG A 39 -1.19 6.06 -1.09
CA ARG A 39 -1.34 7.51 -0.86
C ARG A 39 -0.01 8.24 -1.01
N SER A 40 1.08 7.66 -0.50
CA SER A 40 2.44 8.22 -0.64
C SER A 40 2.86 8.40 -2.09
N PHE A 41 2.60 7.42 -2.95
CA PHE A 41 2.91 7.54 -4.37
C PHE A 41 2.07 8.62 -5.07
N ARG A 42 0.77 8.72 -4.74
CA ARG A 42 -0.10 9.80 -5.26
C ARG A 42 0.35 11.19 -4.83
N ILE A 43 0.87 11.33 -3.61
CA ILE A 43 1.47 12.58 -3.12
C ILE A 43 2.74 12.91 -3.93
N LEU A 44 3.62 11.93 -4.15
CA LEU A 44 4.82 12.11 -4.97
C LEU A 44 4.48 12.54 -6.41
N ALA A 45 3.39 12.00 -6.98
CA ALA A 45 2.94 12.38 -8.31
C ALA A 45 2.52 13.85 -8.40
N HIS A 46 1.76 14.37 -7.43
CA HIS A 46 1.40 15.79 -7.38
C HIS A 46 2.63 16.69 -7.21
N LEU A 47 3.56 16.30 -6.33
CA LEU A 47 4.81 17.06 -6.09
C LEU A 47 5.69 17.15 -7.34
N THR A 48 5.69 16.09 -8.16
CA THR A 48 6.53 15.99 -9.36
C THR A 48 5.79 16.45 -10.63
N GLY A 49 4.49 16.75 -10.54
CA GLY A 49 3.64 17.11 -11.70
C GLY A 49 3.30 15.92 -12.61
N THR A 50 3.33 14.70 -12.07
CA THR A 50 3.03 13.44 -12.80
C THR A 50 1.69 12.84 -12.42
N GLU A 51 0.78 13.61 -11.82
CA GLU A 51 -0.57 13.17 -11.42
C GLU A 51 -1.45 12.70 -12.60
N PHE A 52 -1.11 13.11 -13.82
CA PHE A 52 -1.78 12.70 -15.06
C PHE A 52 -1.17 11.44 -15.70
N MET A 53 -0.03 10.97 -15.20
CA MET A 53 0.58 9.74 -15.70
C MET A 53 -0.26 8.58 -15.20
N GLN A 54 -0.94 7.91 -16.13
CA GLN A 54 -1.73 6.73 -15.83
C GLN A 54 -0.78 5.60 -15.42
N ASP A 55 -1.03 5.02 -14.24
CA ASP A 55 -0.32 3.82 -13.79
C ASP A 55 -0.52 2.67 -14.79
N PRO A 56 0.40 1.68 -14.85
CA PRO A 56 0.23 0.50 -15.67
C PRO A 56 -1.08 -0.24 -15.33
N ASP A 57 -2.03 -0.10 -16.25
CA ASP A 57 -3.36 -0.71 -16.36
C ASP A 57 -3.77 -1.58 -15.16
N ASP A 58 -4.56 -1.01 -14.24
CA ASP A 58 -5.11 -1.69 -13.06
C ASP A 58 -5.83 -2.99 -13.39
N ASP A 59 -6.38 -3.08 -14.60
CA ASP A 59 -7.00 -4.30 -15.13
C ASP A 59 -6.01 -5.46 -15.27
N ASN A 60 -4.74 -5.20 -15.59
CA ASN A 60 -3.71 -6.23 -15.63
C ASN A 60 -3.39 -6.76 -14.24
N VAL A 61 -3.32 -5.89 -13.22
CA VAL A 61 -3.10 -6.30 -11.84
C VAL A 61 -4.28 -7.12 -11.31
N ARG A 62 -5.51 -6.65 -11.58
CA ARG A 62 -6.74 -7.36 -11.24
C ARG A 62 -6.80 -8.73 -11.92
N LYS A 63 -6.55 -8.80 -13.23
CA LYS A 63 -6.53 -10.04 -14.02
C LYS A 63 -5.42 -10.99 -13.56
N ALA A 64 -4.24 -10.49 -13.19
CA ALA A 64 -3.18 -11.31 -12.64
C ALA A 64 -3.58 -11.93 -11.29
N ARG A 65 -4.24 -11.16 -10.43
CA ARG A 65 -4.79 -11.65 -9.15
C ARG A 65 -5.87 -12.72 -9.36
N GLU A 66 -6.79 -12.50 -10.29
CA GLU A 66 -7.83 -13.47 -10.65
C GLU A 66 -7.24 -14.77 -11.21
N LYS A 67 -6.23 -14.68 -12.08
CA LYS A 67 -5.49 -15.84 -12.60
C LYS A 67 -4.82 -16.62 -11.47
N PHE A 68 -4.17 -15.92 -10.54
CA PHE A 68 -3.52 -16.55 -9.39
C PHE A 68 -4.51 -17.29 -8.50
N VAL A 69 -5.65 -16.68 -8.19
CA VAL A 69 -6.72 -17.33 -7.39
C VAL A 69 -7.27 -18.55 -8.12
N THR A 70 -7.50 -18.45 -9.42
CA THR A 70 -7.96 -19.58 -10.25
C THR A 70 -6.94 -20.72 -10.25
N GLU A 71 -5.65 -20.42 -10.37
CA GLU A 71 -4.58 -21.42 -10.33
C GLU A 71 -4.47 -22.09 -8.95
N LEU A 72 -4.68 -21.35 -7.86
CA LEU A 72 -4.74 -21.92 -6.50
C LEU A 72 -5.92 -22.90 -6.31
N GLN A 73 -7.00 -22.72 -7.08
CA GLN A 73 -8.16 -23.61 -7.10
C GLN A 73 -8.03 -24.72 -8.15
N SER A 74 -6.93 -24.75 -8.91
CA SER A 74 -6.70 -25.75 -9.94
C SER A 74 -6.62 -27.17 -9.36
N PRO A 75 -7.15 -28.18 -10.07
CA PRO A 75 -6.96 -29.59 -9.71
C PRO A 75 -5.48 -30.00 -9.63
N ARG A 76 -4.60 -29.30 -10.35
CA ARG A 76 -3.14 -29.51 -10.28
C ARG A 76 -2.58 -29.05 -8.94
N TYR A 77 -2.92 -27.83 -8.53
CA TYR A 77 -2.45 -27.26 -7.25
C TYR A 77 -3.00 -28.04 -6.06
N THR A 78 -4.28 -28.44 -6.11
CA THR A 78 -4.93 -29.25 -5.07
C THR A 78 -4.19 -30.57 -4.85
N ARG A 79 -3.86 -31.31 -5.92
CA ARG A 79 -3.07 -32.55 -5.82
C ARG A 79 -1.68 -32.33 -5.23
N LEU A 80 -0.99 -31.24 -5.60
CA LEU A 80 0.32 -30.91 -5.05
C LEU A 80 0.22 -30.60 -3.54
N ARG A 81 -0.77 -29.80 -3.15
CA ARG A 81 -1.06 -29.44 -1.76
C ARG A 81 -1.34 -30.70 -0.92
N ASP A 82 -2.21 -31.57 -1.39
CA ASP A 82 -2.60 -32.79 -0.69
C ASP A 82 -1.45 -33.80 -0.58
N TRP A 83 -0.63 -33.92 -1.63
CA TRP A 83 0.59 -34.72 -1.59
C TRP A 83 1.55 -34.21 -0.52
N HIS A 84 1.79 -32.90 -0.45
CA HIS A 84 2.62 -32.31 0.60
C HIS A 84 2.02 -32.52 1.98
N HIS A 85 0.71 -32.33 2.16
CA HIS A 85 0.05 -32.55 3.44
C HIS A 85 0.15 -34.00 3.89
N GLN A 86 -0.17 -34.99 3.05
CA GLN A 86 -0.11 -36.40 3.43
C GLN A 86 1.33 -36.85 3.67
N ARG A 87 2.27 -36.46 2.80
CA ARG A 87 3.67 -36.89 2.88
C ARG A 87 4.41 -36.22 4.04
N SER A 88 4.09 -34.96 4.33
CA SER A 88 4.63 -34.24 5.49
C SER A 88 3.96 -34.68 6.79
N ALA A 89 2.64 -34.90 6.82
CA ALA A 89 1.94 -35.41 8.00
C ALA A 89 2.44 -36.79 8.41
N THR A 90 2.69 -37.67 7.43
CA THR A 90 3.27 -39.00 7.67
C THR A 90 4.71 -38.91 8.18
N SER A 91 5.52 -38.03 7.59
CA SER A 91 6.93 -37.84 8.01
C SER A 91 7.04 -37.20 9.40
N LEU A 92 6.09 -36.34 9.78
CA LEU A 92 6.07 -35.61 11.05
C LEU A 92 5.18 -36.28 12.12
N ASN A 93 4.62 -37.46 11.83
CA ASN A 93 3.72 -38.23 12.69
C ASN A 93 2.53 -37.41 13.27
N VAL A 94 2.05 -36.44 12.49
CA VAL A 94 0.89 -35.61 12.84
C VAL A 94 -0.36 -36.39 12.41
N LYS A 95 -1.17 -36.81 13.38
CA LYS A 95 -2.46 -37.47 13.10
C LYS A 95 -3.42 -36.40 12.55
N SER A 96 -4.01 -36.69 11.38
CA SER A 96 -5.04 -35.86 10.75
C SER A 96 -6.31 -35.77 11.60
#